data_AF-A0A5C8WZR2-F1
#
_entry.id   AF-A0A5C8WZR2-F1
#
_cell.length_a   1.000
_cell.length_b   1.000
_cell.length_c   1.000
_cell.angle_alpha   90.00
_cell.angle_beta   90.00
_cell.angle_gamma   90.00
#
_symmetry.space_group_name_H-M   'P 1'
#
loop_
_entity.id
_entity.type
_entity.pdbx_description
1 polymer ?
#
loop_
_entity_poly.entity_id
_entity_poly.type
_entity_poly.pdbx_seq_one_letter_code
_entity_poly.pdbx_strand_id
1 'polypeptide(L)'
;MQLTLWTYEGPPHIGAMRVATAMEGLHYVLHAPQGDTYADLLFTMIERRDARPPVTYTTFQARDLGSDTAEIFKNAASAAYERFKPQAMIVGASCTAELIQDDPGGLAKALNLPIPVIALELPAYQKKENWGASETFYRLVRGLSGSPSTEPKPEGRRPSCNILGPTALGFRHRDDLTEITGLLGRLGVAVNVVAPMGASPADLGRLKDADFNVVLYPEIAKAAALHLQKTFGQPMVETVPIGVGATIRFVEEVAALAGVDPGPVLAGAPSRAPWYSRSVDSTYLTGKRVFIFGDATHAIAAARVAKAELGFQVVGLGTYGREFAREVRAEAALHGIEALICDDYLDVEAAIQAAGPELVLGTQMERHIAKRLGLPCAVISAPIHVQDFPARYSPQMGFEGANVLFDTWVHPLMMGLEEHLLGMFREDPEFNDRAPSHLGGKAPAKASAPPAIATAPVTAATLAPPSAPTTPTWATEAEKELKKIPFFVRGKARTNTETFARERALPLITVETLYDAKAHFGR
;
A
#
# COMPACT_ATOMS: atom_id res chain seq x y z
N MET A 1 5.95 14.70 -21.09
CA MET A 1 5.71 13.23 -21.03
C MET A 1 6.63 12.65 -19.98
N GLN A 2 6.15 11.72 -19.15
CA GLN A 2 6.94 11.03 -18.12
C GLN A 2 7.07 9.56 -18.52
N LEU A 3 8.29 9.07 -18.71
CA LEU A 3 8.53 7.67 -19.06
C LEU A 3 8.18 6.79 -17.86
N THR A 4 7.19 5.92 -18.00
CA THR A 4 6.65 5.12 -16.88
C THR A 4 6.47 3.67 -17.31
N LEU A 5 7.25 2.75 -16.73
CA LEU A 5 7.10 1.31 -16.94
C LEU A 5 6.14 0.67 -15.93
N TRP A 6 6.21 1.15 -14.68
CA TRP A 6 5.35 0.73 -13.58
C TRP A 6 4.70 1.97 -12.96
N THR A 7 3.43 1.86 -12.59
CA THR A 7 2.72 2.88 -11.82
C THR A 7 2.19 2.28 -10.53
N TYR A 8 2.36 3.00 -9.41
CA TYR A 8 1.84 2.57 -8.11
C TYR A 8 0.31 2.65 -8.03
N GLU A 9 -0.30 3.54 -8.82
CA GLU A 9 -1.75 3.73 -8.87
C GLU A 9 -2.23 3.79 -10.32
N GLY A 10 -3.43 3.28 -10.58
CA GLY A 10 -4.13 3.49 -11.84
C GLY A 10 -4.68 4.92 -12.00
N PRO A 11 -5.38 5.18 -13.11
CA PRO A 11 -6.10 6.44 -13.30
C PRO A 11 -7.32 6.54 -12.35
N PRO A 12 -7.86 7.76 -12.12
CA PRO A 12 -8.86 8.00 -11.09
C PRO A 12 -10.21 7.30 -11.35
N HIS A 13 -10.55 7.00 -12.61
CA HIS A 13 -11.77 6.23 -12.92
C HIS A 13 -11.69 4.78 -12.42
N ILE A 14 -10.49 4.19 -12.24
CA ILE A 14 -10.34 2.90 -11.56
C ILE A 14 -10.74 3.04 -10.08
N GLY A 15 -10.39 4.16 -9.45
CA GLY A 15 -10.87 4.49 -8.11
C GLY A 15 -12.40 4.57 -8.02
N ALA A 16 -13.04 5.22 -9.00
CA ALA A 16 -14.50 5.25 -9.10
C ALA A 16 -15.10 3.86 -9.27
N MET A 17 -14.50 3.01 -10.13
CA MET A 17 -14.89 1.62 -10.29
C MET A 17 -14.75 0.81 -9.01
N ARG A 18 -13.70 1.04 -8.21
CA ARG A 18 -13.51 0.38 -6.91
C ARG A 18 -14.64 0.70 -5.95
N VAL A 19 -15.11 1.95 -5.93
CA VAL A 19 -16.26 2.36 -5.11
C VAL A 19 -17.55 1.73 -5.64
N ALA A 20 -17.82 1.84 -6.95
CA ALA A 20 -19.03 1.27 -7.56
C ALA A 20 -19.14 -0.24 -7.35
N THR A 21 -18.03 -0.95 -7.52
CA THR A 21 -17.96 -2.41 -7.35
C THR A 21 -18.04 -2.82 -5.88
N ALA A 22 -17.59 -1.96 -4.96
CA ALA A 22 -17.74 -2.21 -3.52
C ALA A 22 -19.20 -2.15 -3.06
N MET A 23 -20.01 -1.31 -3.71
CA MET A 23 -21.41 -1.04 -3.37
C MET A 23 -22.39 -1.99 -4.05
N GLU A 24 -23.62 -2.04 -3.53
CA GLU A 24 -24.73 -2.78 -4.12
C GLU A 24 -25.79 -1.83 -4.68
N GLY A 25 -26.38 -2.15 -5.84
CA GLY A 25 -27.44 -1.31 -6.43
C GLY A 25 -26.98 0.08 -6.92
N LEU A 26 -25.67 0.34 -6.98
CA LEU A 26 -25.07 1.49 -7.65
C LEU A 26 -24.52 1.04 -9.01
N HIS A 27 -24.82 1.78 -10.08
CA HIS A 27 -24.24 1.51 -11.41
C HIS A 27 -23.35 2.64 -11.88
N TYR A 28 -22.26 2.31 -12.58
CA TYR A 28 -21.34 3.29 -13.15
C TYR A 28 -21.41 3.27 -14.67
N VAL A 29 -21.68 4.42 -15.27
CA VAL A 29 -21.52 4.62 -16.72
C VAL A 29 -20.26 5.43 -16.98
N LEU A 30 -19.29 4.78 -17.59
CA LEU A 30 -17.98 5.34 -17.89
C LEU A 30 -17.90 5.64 -19.39
N HIS A 31 -17.78 6.92 -19.74
CA HIS A 31 -17.45 7.31 -21.10
C HIS A 31 -15.99 6.96 -21.37
N ALA A 32 -15.77 5.95 -22.19
CA ALA A 32 -14.46 5.37 -22.45
C ALA A 32 -14.39 4.74 -23.86
N PRO A 33 -13.19 4.68 -24.45
CA PRO A 33 -12.95 3.98 -25.69
C PRO A 33 -13.03 2.46 -25.53
N GLN A 34 -13.12 1.74 -26.64
CA GLN A 34 -12.95 0.30 -26.66
C GLN A 34 -11.58 -0.10 -26.11
N GLY A 35 -11.54 -1.05 -25.17
CA GLY A 35 -10.30 -1.57 -24.56
C GLY A 35 -10.19 -1.27 -23.06
N ASP A 36 -10.75 -0.16 -22.59
CA ASP A 36 -10.74 0.23 -21.16
C ASP A 36 -11.48 -0.78 -20.25
N THR A 37 -12.26 -1.70 -20.84
CA THR A 37 -12.86 -2.85 -20.16
C THR A 37 -11.84 -3.81 -19.54
N TYR A 38 -10.53 -3.67 -19.81
CA TYR A 38 -9.49 -4.43 -19.09
C TYR A 38 -9.62 -4.28 -17.57
N ALA A 39 -10.14 -3.15 -17.09
CA ALA A 39 -10.36 -2.89 -15.68
C ALA A 39 -11.28 -3.93 -15.01
N ASP A 40 -12.20 -4.56 -15.75
CA ASP A 40 -13.05 -5.64 -15.23
C ASP A 40 -12.21 -6.84 -14.75
N LEU A 41 -11.05 -7.09 -15.37
CA LEU A 41 -10.14 -8.18 -15.01
C LEU A 41 -9.50 -7.96 -13.64
N LEU A 42 -9.36 -6.71 -13.19
CA LEU A 42 -8.87 -6.45 -11.84
C LEU A 42 -9.81 -7.08 -10.81
N PHE A 43 -11.12 -6.83 -10.93
CA PHE A 43 -12.12 -7.36 -10.00
C PHE A 43 -12.38 -8.86 -10.19
N THR A 44 -12.44 -9.34 -11.43
CA THR A 44 -12.80 -10.74 -11.72
C THR A 44 -11.63 -11.71 -11.59
N MET A 45 -10.37 -11.25 -11.75
CA MET A 45 -9.19 -12.12 -11.68
C MET A 45 -8.34 -11.90 -10.42
N ILE A 46 -8.10 -10.64 -10.02
CA ILE A 46 -7.30 -10.35 -8.82
C ILE A 46 -8.15 -10.54 -7.57
N GLU A 47 -9.29 -9.86 -7.46
CA GLU A 47 -10.22 -10.01 -6.33
C GLU A 47 -11.09 -11.28 -6.43
N ARG A 48 -11.16 -11.89 -7.62
CA ARG A 48 -11.90 -13.13 -7.90
C ARG A 48 -13.39 -13.04 -7.60
N ARG A 49 -14.01 -11.92 -7.93
CA ARG A 49 -15.47 -11.74 -7.81
C ARG A 49 -16.22 -12.67 -8.75
N ASP A 50 -17.36 -13.17 -8.27
CA ASP A 50 -18.28 -14.06 -8.98
C ASP A 50 -19.30 -13.30 -9.85
N ALA A 51 -19.26 -11.97 -9.85
CA ALA A 51 -20.08 -11.10 -10.68
C ALA A 51 -19.21 -10.10 -11.46
N ARG A 52 -19.72 -9.66 -12.61
CA ARG A 52 -19.12 -8.54 -13.36
C ARG A 52 -19.25 -7.26 -12.53
N PRO A 53 -18.26 -6.35 -12.59
CA PRO A 53 -18.41 -5.01 -12.04
C PRO A 53 -19.69 -4.32 -12.56
N PRO A 54 -20.39 -3.51 -11.75
CA PRO A 54 -21.58 -2.78 -12.16
C PRO A 54 -21.19 -1.55 -12.99
N VAL A 55 -20.47 -1.78 -14.09
CA VAL A 55 -19.87 -0.75 -14.94
C VAL A 55 -20.31 -0.97 -16.39
N THR A 56 -20.80 0.08 -17.01
CA THR A 56 -21.09 0.13 -18.45
C THR A 56 -20.17 1.15 -19.10
N TYR A 57 -19.44 0.68 -20.11
CA TYR A 57 -18.52 1.49 -20.88
C TYR A 57 -19.21 1.88 -22.19
N THR A 58 -19.02 3.12 -22.65
CA THR A 58 -19.53 3.52 -23.97
C THR A 58 -18.82 2.81 -25.12
N THR A 59 -17.56 2.42 -24.91
CA THR A 59 -16.72 1.67 -25.87
C THR A 59 -16.62 2.31 -27.27
N PHE A 60 -16.51 3.64 -27.34
CA PHE A 60 -16.38 4.33 -28.62
C PHE A 60 -15.07 3.95 -29.33
N GLN A 61 -15.09 3.97 -30.65
CA GLN A 61 -13.98 3.63 -31.55
C GLN A 61 -13.60 4.83 -32.40
N ALA A 62 -12.50 4.72 -33.15
CA ALA A 62 -12.03 5.79 -34.03
C ALA A 62 -13.10 6.26 -35.05
N ARG A 63 -13.93 5.34 -35.55
CA ARG A 63 -15.03 5.66 -36.48
C ARG A 63 -16.13 6.51 -35.84
N ASP A 64 -16.27 6.43 -34.52
CA ASP A 64 -17.33 7.12 -33.78
C ASP A 64 -16.96 8.59 -33.50
N LEU A 65 -15.67 8.94 -33.53
CA LEU A 65 -15.18 10.31 -33.30
C LEU A 65 -15.60 11.31 -34.38
N GLY A 66 -15.97 10.83 -35.57
CA GLY A 66 -16.56 11.67 -36.63
C GLY A 66 -18.08 11.83 -36.49
N SER A 67 -18.68 11.27 -35.45
CA SER A 67 -20.13 11.22 -35.22
C SER A 67 -20.48 11.75 -33.83
N ASP A 68 -21.73 11.59 -33.39
CA ASP A 68 -22.22 12.11 -32.11
C ASP A 68 -21.86 11.16 -30.95
N THR A 69 -20.67 11.34 -30.38
CA THR A 69 -20.20 10.57 -29.21
C THR A 69 -21.03 10.82 -27.96
N ALA A 70 -21.65 11.99 -27.84
CA ALA A 70 -22.56 12.32 -26.76
C ALA A 70 -23.84 11.47 -26.81
N GLU A 71 -24.35 11.17 -28.00
CA GLU A 71 -25.49 10.28 -28.19
C GLU A 71 -25.13 8.82 -27.84
N ILE A 72 -23.91 8.37 -28.10
CA ILE A 72 -23.43 7.05 -27.64
C ILE A 72 -23.46 6.98 -26.12
N PHE A 73 -23.02 8.03 -25.43
CA PHE A 73 -23.09 8.11 -23.98
C PHE A 73 -24.53 8.04 -23.46
N LYS A 74 -25.44 8.85 -24.03
CA LYS A 74 -26.86 8.85 -23.63
C LYS A 74 -27.52 7.48 -23.78
N ASN A 75 -27.22 6.80 -24.90
CA ASN A 75 -27.72 5.45 -25.17
C ASN A 75 -27.19 4.44 -24.15
N ALA A 76 -25.89 4.50 -23.84
CA ALA A 76 -25.28 3.62 -22.83
C ALA A 76 -25.90 3.84 -21.44
N ALA A 77 -26.11 5.09 -21.03
CA ALA A 77 -26.71 5.41 -19.74
C ALA A 77 -28.17 4.95 -19.64
N SER A 78 -28.97 5.20 -20.69
CA SER A 78 -30.37 4.75 -20.75
C SER A 78 -30.46 3.23 -20.74
N ALA A 79 -29.64 2.55 -21.53
CA ALA A 79 -29.60 1.08 -21.58
C ALA A 79 -29.15 0.46 -20.25
N ALA A 80 -28.17 1.06 -19.57
CA ALA A 80 -27.74 0.63 -18.25
C ALA A 80 -28.87 0.75 -17.22
N TYR A 81 -29.57 1.88 -17.20
CA TYR A 81 -30.74 2.05 -16.33
C TYR A 81 -31.83 1.03 -16.64
N GLU A 82 -32.21 0.85 -17.91
CA GLU A 82 -33.26 -0.10 -18.31
C GLU A 82 -32.94 -1.55 -17.96
N ARG A 83 -31.67 -1.95 -18.09
CA ARG A 83 -31.23 -3.32 -17.82
C ARG A 83 -31.08 -3.62 -16.33
N PHE A 84 -30.46 -2.72 -15.58
CA PHE A 84 -30.00 -3.01 -14.21
C PHE A 84 -30.88 -2.38 -13.13
N LYS A 85 -31.70 -1.37 -13.46
CA LYS A 85 -32.59 -0.64 -12.54
C LYS A 85 -31.91 -0.29 -11.20
N PRO A 86 -30.74 0.38 -11.21
CA PRO A 86 -30.00 0.69 -9.99
C PRO A 86 -30.72 1.74 -9.13
N GLN A 87 -30.42 1.79 -7.84
CA GLN A 87 -30.95 2.80 -6.91
C GLN A 87 -30.36 4.20 -7.17
N ALA A 88 -29.11 4.25 -7.63
CA ALA A 88 -28.43 5.46 -8.07
C ALA A 88 -27.43 5.12 -9.18
N MET A 89 -27.01 6.13 -9.93
CA MET A 89 -26.01 5.99 -10.98
C MET A 89 -24.89 7.02 -10.77
N ILE A 90 -23.65 6.62 -10.98
CA ILE A 90 -22.54 7.56 -11.19
C ILE A 90 -22.19 7.61 -12.67
N VAL A 91 -21.75 8.77 -13.13
CA VAL A 91 -21.34 8.99 -14.52
C VAL A 91 -20.02 9.74 -14.56
N GLY A 92 -19.15 9.42 -15.51
CA GLY A 92 -17.86 10.09 -15.65
C GLY A 92 -17.15 9.72 -16.94
N ALA A 93 -15.93 10.22 -17.10
CA ALA A 93 -15.09 10.05 -18.29
C ALA A 93 -13.77 9.34 -17.95
N SER A 94 -13.25 8.54 -18.88
CA SER A 94 -11.87 8.06 -18.86
C SER A 94 -10.92 9.10 -19.43
N CYS A 95 -9.61 8.85 -19.39
CA CYS A 95 -8.60 9.81 -19.86
C CYS A 95 -8.80 10.23 -21.32
N THR A 96 -9.16 9.29 -22.20
CA THR A 96 -9.42 9.59 -23.62
C THR A 96 -10.72 10.39 -23.79
N ALA A 97 -11.75 10.06 -23.01
CA ALA A 97 -13.03 10.76 -23.07
C ALA A 97 -12.95 12.20 -22.50
N GLU A 98 -12.03 12.45 -21.57
CA GLU A 98 -11.76 13.80 -21.07
C GLU A 98 -11.27 14.74 -22.18
N LEU A 99 -10.61 14.21 -23.22
CA LEU A 99 -10.10 15.00 -24.35
C LEU A 99 -11.17 15.40 -25.37
N ILE A 100 -12.22 14.59 -25.55
CA ILE A 100 -13.32 14.90 -26.49
C ILE A 100 -14.31 15.91 -25.89
N GLN A 101 -14.22 16.18 -24.59
CA GLN A 101 -14.99 17.21 -23.87
C GLN A 101 -16.51 17.05 -23.95
N ASP A 102 -17.00 15.83 -24.21
CA ASP A 102 -18.38 15.50 -23.89
C ASP A 102 -18.59 15.68 -22.37
N ASP A 103 -19.77 16.15 -21.98
CA ASP A 103 -20.16 16.38 -20.58
C ASP A 103 -21.09 15.26 -20.09
N PRO A 104 -20.56 14.11 -19.60
CA PRO A 104 -21.36 13.04 -19.01
C PRO A 104 -22.40 13.52 -18.00
N GLY A 105 -22.07 14.54 -17.20
CA GLY A 105 -22.96 15.07 -16.17
C GLY A 105 -24.16 15.81 -16.75
N GLY A 106 -23.90 16.75 -17.66
CA GLY A 106 -24.94 17.47 -18.40
C GLY A 106 -25.80 16.56 -19.26
N LEU A 107 -25.18 15.60 -19.95
CA LEU A 107 -25.87 14.61 -20.78
C LEU A 107 -26.78 13.70 -19.95
N ALA A 108 -26.31 13.21 -18.80
CA ALA A 108 -27.12 12.39 -17.92
C ALA A 108 -28.28 13.19 -17.29
N LYS A 109 -28.07 14.47 -16.97
CA LYS A 109 -29.13 15.38 -16.51
C LYS A 109 -30.22 15.56 -17.57
N ALA A 110 -29.84 15.66 -18.85
CA ALA A 110 -30.78 15.78 -19.96
C ALA A 110 -31.65 14.52 -20.17
N LEU A 111 -31.14 13.33 -19.80
CA LEU A 111 -31.93 12.09 -19.85
C LEU A 111 -33.06 12.04 -18.82
N ASN A 112 -32.98 12.85 -17.75
CA ASN A 112 -33.99 12.93 -16.69
C ASN A 112 -34.42 11.54 -16.15
N LEU A 113 -33.42 10.68 -15.88
CA LEU A 113 -33.65 9.36 -15.31
C LEU A 113 -34.35 9.48 -13.94
N PRO A 114 -35.24 8.54 -13.57
CA PRO A 114 -36.02 8.62 -12.33
C PRO A 114 -35.24 8.18 -11.09
N ILE A 115 -33.91 8.29 -11.13
CA ILE A 115 -32.98 7.93 -10.04
C ILE A 115 -31.93 9.04 -9.88
N PRO A 116 -31.30 9.16 -8.70
CA PRO A 116 -30.17 10.07 -8.53
C PRO A 116 -29.02 9.69 -9.49
N VAL A 117 -28.55 10.68 -10.26
CA VAL A 117 -27.36 10.55 -11.09
C VAL A 117 -26.29 11.52 -10.62
N ILE A 118 -25.12 11.00 -10.27
CA ILE A 118 -24.02 11.76 -9.66
C ILE A 118 -22.88 11.85 -10.66
N ALA A 119 -22.63 13.06 -11.15
CA ALA A 119 -21.55 13.34 -12.08
C ALA A 119 -20.19 13.37 -11.35
N LEU A 120 -19.21 12.69 -11.92
CA LEU A 120 -17.85 12.60 -11.41
C LEU A 120 -16.90 13.39 -12.33
N GLU A 121 -16.22 14.37 -11.74
CA GLU A 121 -15.15 15.13 -12.38
C GLU A 121 -13.82 14.57 -11.90
N LEU A 122 -13.18 13.75 -12.72
CA LEU A 122 -11.98 13.00 -12.33
C LEU A 122 -10.82 13.32 -13.28
N PRO A 123 -9.97 14.34 -12.97
CA PRO A 123 -8.90 14.78 -13.86
C PRO A 123 -7.81 13.71 -14.03
N ALA A 124 -7.89 12.90 -15.09
CA ALA A 124 -7.08 11.70 -15.26
C ALA A 124 -5.60 11.99 -15.51
N TYR A 125 -5.29 13.22 -15.93
CA TYR A 125 -3.93 13.69 -16.18
C TYR A 125 -3.25 14.33 -14.95
N GLN A 126 -3.99 14.50 -13.85
CA GLN A 126 -3.47 15.17 -12.63
C GLN A 126 -3.63 14.33 -11.38
N LYS A 127 -4.64 13.46 -11.35
CA LYS A 127 -5.02 12.66 -10.19
C LYS A 127 -4.91 11.17 -10.51
N LYS A 128 -4.90 10.36 -9.46
CA LYS A 128 -4.73 8.91 -9.53
C LYS A 128 -5.87 8.18 -8.83
N GLU A 129 -5.75 6.86 -8.81
CA GLU A 129 -6.75 5.92 -8.32
C GLU A 129 -7.31 6.23 -6.93
N ASN A 130 -6.47 6.40 -5.89
CA ASN A 130 -6.98 6.61 -4.53
C ASN A 130 -7.74 7.93 -4.41
N TRP A 131 -7.24 8.99 -5.05
CA TRP A 131 -7.96 10.26 -5.13
C TRP A 131 -9.31 10.10 -5.84
N GLY A 132 -9.35 9.35 -6.94
CA GLY A 132 -10.59 9.07 -7.67
C GLY A 132 -11.61 8.29 -6.83
N ALA A 133 -11.15 7.33 -6.04
CA ALA A 133 -11.99 6.61 -5.08
C ALA A 133 -12.50 7.55 -3.96
N SER A 134 -11.62 8.37 -3.39
CA SER A 134 -11.99 9.34 -2.34
C SER A 134 -13.00 10.36 -2.84
N GLU A 135 -12.79 10.94 -4.02
CA GLU A 135 -13.70 11.93 -4.60
C GLU A 135 -15.05 11.28 -4.93
N THR A 136 -15.04 10.08 -5.52
CA THR A 136 -16.28 9.35 -5.84
C THR A 136 -17.07 9.05 -4.57
N PHE A 137 -16.42 8.53 -3.53
CA PHE A 137 -17.09 8.23 -2.28
C PHE A 137 -17.62 9.49 -1.59
N TYR A 138 -16.83 10.57 -1.55
CA TYR A 138 -17.27 11.87 -1.05
C TYR A 138 -18.49 12.40 -1.81
N ARG A 139 -18.51 12.33 -3.15
CA ARG A 139 -19.64 12.81 -3.98
C ARG A 139 -20.90 11.99 -3.73
N LEU A 140 -20.77 10.67 -3.60
CA LEU A 140 -21.88 9.79 -3.24
C LEU A 140 -22.45 10.15 -1.86
N VAL A 141 -21.60 10.25 -0.84
CA VAL A 141 -22.02 10.61 0.53
C VAL A 141 -22.65 11.99 0.55
N ARG A 142 -22.05 12.99 -0.08
CA ARG A 142 -22.60 14.35 -0.16
C ARG A 142 -23.93 14.40 -0.89
N GLY A 143 -24.11 13.60 -1.93
CA GLY A 143 -25.34 13.56 -2.73
C GLY A 143 -26.49 12.78 -2.07
N LEU A 144 -26.17 11.79 -1.24
CA LEU A 144 -27.14 10.77 -0.79
C LEU A 144 -27.35 10.71 0.73
N SER A 145 -26.48 11.30 1.55
CA SER A 145 -26.64 11.30 3.03
C SER A 145 -27.81 12.17 3.53
N GLY A 146 -28.45 12.93 2.65
CA GLY A 146 -29.63 13.74 2.96
C GLY A 146 -29.33 14.94 3.86
N SER A 147 -30.37 15.44 4.51
CA SER A 147 -30.28 16.56 5.47
C SER A 147 -30.20 16.06 6.92
N PRO A 148 -29.64 16.87 7.85
CA PRO A 148 -29.60 16.54 9.26
C PRO A 148 -30.98 16.16 9.79
N SER A 149 -31.05 15.09 10.58
CA SER A 149 -32.29 14.73 11.27
C SER A 149 -32.50 15.63 12.48
N THR A 150 -33.71 16.12 12.67
CA THR A 150 -34.13 16.81 13.90
C THR A 150 -34.75 15.85 14.91
N GLU A 151 -34.89 14.57 14.55
CA GLU A 151 -35.48 13.59 15.46
C GLU A 151 -34.48 13.21 16.56
N PRO A 152 -34.90 13.26 17.84
CA PRO A 152 -34.05 12.85 18.94
C PRO A 152 -33.77 11.35 18.84
N LYS A 153 -32.51 10.98 19.07
CA LYS A 153 -32.13 9.57 19.07
C LYS A 153 -32.79 8.86 20.27
N PRO A 154 -33.30 7.61 20.12
CA PRO A 154 -33.95 6.88 21.21
C PRO A 154 -33.07 6.76 22.45
N GLU A 155 -33.64 7.00 23.64
CA GLU A 155 -32.94 6.79 24.91
C GLU A 155 -32.61 5.30 25.13
N GLY A 156 -31.44 5.03 25.72
CA GLY A 156 -31.00 3.68 26.05
C GLY A 156 -30.53 2.81 24.87
N ARG A 157 -30.46 3.35 23.64
CA ARG A 157 -29.87 2.61 22.51
C ARG A 157 -28.35 2.45 22.69
N ARG A 158 -27.80 1.39 22.10
CA ARG A 158 -26.35 1.21 22.03
C ARG A 158 -25.69 2.32 21.20
N PRO A 159 -24.49 2.80 21.59
CA PRO A 159 -23.72 3.70 20.76
C PRO A 159 -23.44 3.04 19.41
N SER A 160 -23.47 3.81 18.34
CA SER A 160 -23.27 3.27 16.99
C SER A 160 -22.29 4.08 16.16
N CYS A 161 -21.57 3.42 15.27
CA CYS A 161 -20.65 4.07 14.35
C CYS A 161 -20.86 3.62 12.91
N ASN A 162 -20.47 4.47 11.97
CA ASN A 162 -20.22 4.01 10.60
C ASN A 162 -18.77 3.50 10.49
N ILE A 163 -18.53 2.54 9.61
CA ILE A 163 -17.18 2.14 9.19
C ILE A 163 -16.98 2.67 7.76
N LEU A 164 -16.00 3.55 7.58
CA LEU A 164 -15.77 4.25 6.32
C LEU A 164 -14.42 3.87 5.71
N GLY A 165 -14.40 3.62 4.40
CA GLY A 165 -13.18 3.46 3.60
C GLY A 165 -13.02 2.12 2.89
N PRO A 166 -13.44 0.96 3.43
CA PRO A 166 -13.27 -0.31 2.72
C PRO A 166 -13.93 -0.28 1.32
N THR A 167 -13.15 -0.52 0.27
CA THR A 167 -13.56 -0.69 -1.14
C THR A 167 -13.23 -2.09 -1.69
N ALA A 168 -13.72 -2.36 -2.91
CA ALA A 168 -13.16 -3.38 -3.79
C ALA A 168 -11.68 -3.06 -4.13
N LEU A 169 -10.91 -4.10 -4.48
CA LEU A 169 -9.46 -4.06 -4.73
C LEU A 169 -8.58 -3.45 -3.62
N GLY A 170 -9.12 -3.22 -2.43
CA GLY A 170 -8.32 -2.72 -1.32
C GLY A 170 -7.50 -3.81 -0.63
N PHE A 171 -6.31 -3.45 -0.14
CA PHE A 171 -5.41 -4.40 0.53
C PHE A 171 -6.07 -4.93 1.80
N ARG A 172 -6.44 -6.22 1.80
CA ARG A 172 -7.01 -6.96 2.95
C ARG A 172 -8.30 -6.40 3.55
N HIS A 173 -8.97 -5.47 2.86
CA HIS A 173 -10.16 -4.79 3.35
C HIS A 173 -11.29 -5.72 3.80
N ARG A 174 -11.47 -6.87 3.14
CA ARG A 174 -12.45 -7.91 3.52
C ARG A 174 -12.23 -8.40 4.96
N ASP A 175 -11.00 -8.73 5.29
CA ASP A 175 -10.65 -9.37 6.56
C ASP A 175 -10.48 -8.32 7.67
N ASP A 176 -9.94 -7.14 7.33
CA ASP A 176 -9.87 -5.97 8.21
C ASP A 176 -11.27 -5.55 8.66
N LEU A 177 -12.23 -5.48 7.74
CA LEU A 177 -13.63 -5.18 8.07
C LEU A 177 -14.21 -6.20 9.05
N THR A 178 -13.93 -7.48 8.82
CA THR A 178 -14.40 -8.56 9.72
C THR A 178 -13.79 -8.43 11.11
N GLU A 179 -12.48 -8.19 11.22
CA GLU A 179 -11.80 -8.02 12.51
C GLU A 179 -12.33 -6.80 13.27
N ILE A 180 -12.43 -5.65 12.60
CA ILE A 180 -12.85 -4.40 13.26
C ILE A 180 -14.33 -4.42 13.62
N THR A 181 -15.19 -5.00 12.79
CA THR A 181 -16.60 -5.21 13.13
C THR A 181 -16.74 -6.07 14.39
N GLY A 182 -15.96 -7.15 14.49
CA GLY A 182 -15.91 -7.99 15.69
C GLY A 182 -15.41 -7.22 16.91
N LEU A 183 -14.34 -6.43 16.75
CA LEU A 183 -13.75 -5.62 17.82
C LEU A 183 -14.74 -4.59 18.37
N LEU A 184 -15.44 -3.86 17.50
CA LEU A 184 -16.48 -2.89 17.86
C LEU A 184 -17.66 -3.56 18.56
N GLY A 185 -18.10 -4.73 18.07
CA GLY A 185 -19.17 -5.51 18.70
C GLY A 185 -18.84 -5.93 20.13
N ARG A 186 -17.60 -6.33 20.41
CA ARG A 186 -17.14 -6.66 21.78
C ARG A 186 -17.07 -5.44 22.70
N LEU A 187 -16.83 -4.25 22.16
CA LEU A 187 -16.92 -2.99 22.91
C LEU A 187 -18.37 -2.57 23.20
N GLY A 188 -19.35 -3.25 22.61
CA GLY A 188 -20.76 -2.88 22.71
C GLY A 188 -21.18 -1.76 21.76
N VAL A 189 -20.36 -1.44 20.75
CA VAL A 189 -20.66 -0.44 19.70
C VAL A 189 -21.33 -1.14 18.52
N ALA A 190 -22.50 -0.66 18.12
CA ALA A 190 -23.21 -1.16 16.95
C ALA A 190 -22.68 -0.55 15.65
N VAL A 191 -22.49 -1.35 14.61
CA VAL A 191 -22.17 -0.84 13.27
C VAL A 191 -23.47 -0.43 12.59
N ASN A 192 -23.61 0.86 12.26
CA ASN A 192 -24.77 1.41 11.56
C ASN A 192 -24.71 1.12 10.06
N VAL A 193 -23.65 1.60 9.40
CA VAL A 193 -23.39 1.41 7.97
C VAL A 193 -21.89 1.19 7.78
N VAL A 194 -21.55 0.21 6.93
CA VAL A 194 -20.20 0.07 6.37
C VAL A 194 -20.25 0.62 4.96
N ALA A 195 -19.38 1.57 4.60
CA ALA A 195 -19.37 2.15 3.27
C ALA A 195 -17.95 2.50 2.79
N PRO A 196 -17.65 2.34 1.48
CA PRO A 196 -18.56 1.90 0.41
C PRO A 196 -18.82 0.39 0.35
N MET A 197 -17.94 -0.47 0.89
CA MET A 197 -18.10 -1.93 0.80
C MET A 197 -19.40 -2.44 1.43
N GLY A 198 -20.24 -3.08 0.61
CA GLY A 198 -21.52 -3.67 1.00
C GLY A 198 -22.68 -2.67 1.14
N ALA A 199 -22.45 -1.36 1.04
CA ALA A 199 -23.51 -0.36 1.15
C ALA A 199 -24.30 -0.23 -0.15
N SER A 200 -25.60 -0.04 -0.03
CA SER A 200 -26.44 0.48 -1.12
C SER A 200 -26.52 2.02 -1.08
N PRO A 201 -26.92 2.68 -2.19
CA PRO A 201 -27.25 4.10 -2.18
C PRO A 201 -28.25 4.50 -1.08
N ALA A 202 -29.23 3.65 -0.76
CA ALA A 202 -30.16 3.87 0.34
C ALA A 202 -29.47 3.86 1.71
N ASP A 203 -28.48 2.99 1.92
CA ASP A 203 -27.71 2.95 3.17
C ASP A 203 -26.88 4.21 3.39
N LEU A 204 -26.41 4.87 2.31
CA LEU A 204 -25.72 6.15 2.44
C LEU A 204 -26.61 7.23 3.09
N GLY A 205 -27.93 7.16 2.90
CA GLY A 205 -28.92 8.02 3.56
C GLY A 205 -28.99 7.82 5.07
N ARG A 206 -28.53 6.67 5.58
CA ARG A 206 -28.51 6.32 7.00
C ARG A 206 -27.19 6.67 7.69
N LEU A 207 -26.17 7.12 6.96
CA LEU A 207 -24.88 7.51 7.54
C LEU A 207 -25.03 8.56 8.65
N LYS A 208 -25.97 9.50 8.50
CA LYS A 208 -26.28 10.55 9.47
C LYS A 208 -26.77 10.05 10.83
N ASP A 209 -27.24 8.80 10.91
CA ASP A 209 -27.87 8.27 12.13
C ASP A 209 -26.84 7.77 13.17
N ALA A 210 -25.59 7.50 12.73
CA ALA A 210 -24.50 7.08 13.61
C ALA A 210 -24.07 8.18 14.60
N ASP A 211 -23.43 7.78 15.69
CA ASP A 211 -22.85 8.70 16.68
C ASP A 211 -21.50 9.23 16.24
N PHE A 212 -20.70 8.40 15.58
CA PHE A 212 -19.38 8.76 15.09
C PHE A 212 -18.98 7.91 13.89
N ASN A 213 -17.84 8.24 13.29
CA ASN A 213 -17.32 7.57 12.11
C ASN A 213 -15.96 6.92 12.41
N VAL A 214 -15.80 5.65 12.09
CA VAL A 214 -14.51 4.95 12.11
C VAL A 214 -13.91 5.00 10.70
N VAL A 215 -12.80 5.73 10.53
CA VAL A 215 -12.13 5.90 9.23
C VAL A 215 -10.98 4.90 9.12
N LEU A 216 -11.21 3.78 8.44
CA LEU A 216 -10.19 2.71 8.33
C LEU A 216 -9.10 3.04 7.30
N TYR A 217 -9.49 3.67 6.19
CA TYR A 217 -8.58 3.99 5.09
C TYR A 217 -8.71 5.48 4.72
N PRO A 218 -7.90 6.36 5.36
CA PRO A 218 -7.92 7.80 5.12
C PRO A 218 -7.79 8.19 3.64
N GLU A 219 -7.00 7.47 2.86
CA GLU A 219 -6.82 7.66 1.40
C GLU A 219 -8.14 7.63 0.63
N ILE A 220 -9.17 6.96 1.18
CA ILE A 220 -10.48 6.77 0.55
C ILE A 220 -11.57 7.55 1.27
N ALA A 221 -11.58 7.52 2.62
CA ALA A 221 -12.73 7.97 3.39
C ALA A 221 -12.58 9.33 4.07
N LYS A 222 -11.37 9.91 4.13
CA LYS A 222 -11.16 11.15 4.91
C LYS A 222 -12.03 12.31 4.42
N ALA A 223 -12.17 12.49 3.10
CA ALA A 223 -13.01 13.55 2.54
C ALA A 223 -14.51 13.37 2.89
N ALA A 224 -15.02 12.14 2.81
CA ALA A 224 -16.39 11.81 3.19
C ALA A 224 -16.62 11.99 4.70
N ALA A 225 -15.69 11.54 5.54
CA ALA A 225 -15.77 11.70 6.99
C ALA A 225 -15.77 13.17 7.42
N LEU A 226 -14.92 14.01 6.82
CA LEU A 226 -14.91 15.46 7.05
C LEU A 226 -16.24 16.11 6.66
N HIS A 227 -16.87 15.65 5.57
CA HIS A 227 -18.20 16.10 5.20
C HIS A 227 -19.24 15.71 6.25
N LEU A 228 -19.23 14.47 6.72
CA LEU A 228 -20.16 14.00 7.75
C LEU A 228 -19.97 14.75 9.08
N GLN A 229 -18.73 15.02 9.47
CA GLN A 229 -18.42 15.83 10.65
C GLN A 229 -18.96 17.26 10.51
N LYS A 230 -18.73 17.91 9.37
CA LYS A 230 -19.18 19.28 9.13
C LYS A 230 -20.72 19.39 9.04
N THR A 231 -21.36 18.41 8.40
CA THR A 231 -22.80 18.47 8.09
C THR A 231 -23.66 17.94 9.24
N PHE A 232 -23.22 16.88 9.92
CA PHE A 232 -24.00 16.16 10.94
C PHE A 232 -23.37 16.21 12.34
N GLY A 233 -22.22 16.86 12.52
CA GLY A 233 -21.55 16.95 13.82
C GLY A 233 -20.96 15.64 14.32
N GLN A 234 -20.81 14.63 13.45
CA GLN A 234 -20.29 13.31 13.82
C GLN A 234 -18.76 13.36 13.98
N PRO A 235 -18.19 13.10 15.19
CA PRO A 235 -16.76 12.95 15.34
C PRO A 235 -16.25 11.75 14.54
N MET A 236 -14.95 11.73 14.28
CA MET A 236 -14.28 10.64 13.57
C MET A 236 -13.11 10.10 14.38
N VAL A 237 -12.94 8.78 14.33
CA VAL A 237 -11.77 8.06 14.81
C VAL A 237 -10.77 8.03 13.68
N GLU A 238 -9.61 8.67 13.86
CA GLU A 238 -8.53 8.73 12.85
C GLU A 238 -7.42 7.70 13.12
N THR A 239 -7.39 7.06 14.31
CA THR A 239 -6.41 6.00 14.57
C THR A 239 -6.73 4.75 13.75
N VAL A 240 -5.86 4.43 12.79
CA VAL A 240 -5.95 3.18 12.02
C VAL A 240 -5.34 2.02 12.84
N PRO A 241 -6.11 0.96 13.15
CA PRO A 241 -5.71 -0.10 14.09
C PRO A 241 -4.81 -1.18 13.45
N ILE A 242 -3.68 -0.80 12.86
CA ILE A 242 -2.68 -1.76 12.35
C ILE A 242 -1.51 -1.85 13.34
N GLY A 243 -1.27 -3.04 13.88
CA GLY A 243 -0.34 -3.28 14.99
C GLY A 243 -1.04 -3.27 16.35
N VAL A 244 -0.42 -3.89 17.36
CA VAL A 244 -1.01 -4.04 18.70
C VAL A 244 -1.16 -2.68 19.37
N GLY A 245 -0.12 -1.84 19.32
CA GLY A 245 -0.15 -0.52 19.96
C GLY A 245 -1.19 0.41 19.32
N ALA A 246 -1.34 0.36 18.00
CA ALA A 246 -2.36 1.15 17.30
C ALA A 246 -3.78 0.62 17.57
N THR A 247 -3.95 -0.71 17.65
CA THR A 247 -5.24 -1.32 18.02
C THR A 247 -5.69 -0.92 19.41
N ILE A 248 -4.78 -0.88 20.39
CA ILE A 248 -5.10 -0.42 21.75
C ILE A 248 -5.58 1.04 21.72
N ARG A 249 -4.84 1.94 21.07
CA ARG A 249 -5.22 3.36 20.94
C ARG A 249 -6.56 3.54 20.23
N PHE A 250 -6.82 2.76 19.19
CA PHE A 250 -8.09 2.76 18.49
C PHE A 250 -9.25 2.35 19.42
N VAL A 251 -9.07 1.28 20.20
CA VAL A 251 -10.06 0.83 21.18
C VAL A 251 -10.35 1.91 22.22
N GLU A 252 -9.31 2.57 22.73
CA GLU A 252 -9.45 3.67 23.69
C GLU A 252 -10.17 4.87 23.08
N GLU A 253 -9.84 5.26 21.85
CA GLU A 253 -10.47 6.38 21.12
C GLU A 253 -11.95 6.10 20.83
N VAL A 254 -12.28 4.90 20.36
CA VAL A 254 -13.65 4.43 20.16
C VAL A 254 -14.42 4.42 21.48
N ALA A 255 -13.83 3.87 22.54
CA ALA A 255 -14.47 3.77 23.85
C ALA A 255 -14.78 5.15 24.43
N ALA A 256 -13.87 6.12 24.25
CA ALA A 256 -14.07 7.50 24.66
C ALA A 256 -15.24 8.16 23.92
N LEU A 257 -15.36 7.97 22.59
CA LEU A 257 -16.48 8.52 21.82
C LEU A 257 -17.81 7.83 22.11
N ALA A 258 -17.77 6.52 22.37
CA ALA A 258 -18.96 5.72 22.64
C ALA A 258 -19.43 5.77 24.12
N GLY A 259 -18.59 6.26 25.03
CA GLY A 259 -18.89 6.28 26.47
C GLY A 259 -18.93 4.89 27.11
N VAL A 260 -18.08 3.97 26.64
CA VAL A 260 -18.02 2.56 27.12
C VAL A 260 -16.66 2.26 27.76
N ASP A 261 -16.57 1.18 28.54
CA ASP A 261 -15.31 0.73 29.16
C ASP A 261 -14.48 -0.13 28.18
N PRO A 262 -13.25 0.26 27.82
CA PRO A 262 -12.37 -0.55 26.97
C PRO A 262 -11.75 -1.76 27.71
N GLY A 263 -11.75 -1.74 29.06
CA GLY A 263 -11.05 -2.71 29.91
C GLY A 263 -11.30 -4.18 29.57
N PRO A 264 -12.55 -4.66 29.43
CA PRO A 264 -12.85 -6.05 29.11
C PRO A 264 -12.26 -6.52 27.77
N VAL A 265 -12.25 -5.64 26.76
CA VAL A 265 -11.72 -5.96 25.43
C VAL A 265 -10.20 -5.98 25.42
N LEU A 266 -9.56 -5.06 26.16
CA LEU A 266 -8.10 -4.97 26.28
C LEU A 266 -7.52 -6.06 27.19
N ALA A 267 -8.18 -6.41 28.28
CA ALA A 267 -7.73 -7.47 29.19
C ALA A 267 -7.76 -8.86 28.53
N GLY A 268 -8.71 -9.09 27.63
CA GLY A 268 -8.81 -10.32 26.84
C GLY A 268 -8.00 -10.31 25.53
N ALA A 269 -7.18 -9.28 25.27
CA ALA A 269 -6.53 -9.05 23.98
C ALA A 269 -5.84 -10.33 23.44
N PRO A 270 -6.35 -10.94 22.34
CA PRO A 270 -5.99 -12.30 21.94
C PRO A 270 -4.72 -12.40 21.07
N SER A 271 -3.92 -11.34 20.97
CA SER A 271 -2.77 -11.34 20.07
C SER A 271 -1.62 -12.19 20.64
N ARG A 272 -1.09 -13.09 19.82
CA ARG A 272 0.11 -13.89 20.11
C ARG A 272 1.39 -13.11 19.78
N ALA A 273 1.30 -12.14 18.86
CA ALA A 273 2.45 -11.37 18.37
C ALA A 273 3.31 -10.75 19.49
N PRO A 274 2.76 -10.15 20.58
CA PRO A 274 3.61 -9.63 21.66
C PRO A 274 4.45 -10.69 22.38
N TRP A 275 3.95 -11.92 22.53
CA TRP A 275 4.74 -13.00 23.11
C TRP A 275 5.80 -13.49 22.12
N TYR A 276 5.41 -13.72 20.86
CA TYR A 276 6.30 -14.17 19.79
C TYR A 276 7.45 -13.19 19.55
N SER A 277 7.20 -11.89 19.61
CA SER A 277 8.28 -10.91 19.44
C SER A 277 9.19 -10.77 20.66
N ARG A 278 8.72 -11.17 21.86
CA ARG A 278 9.52 -11.14 23.10
C ARG A 278 10.23 -12.46 23.39
N SER A 279 9.84 -13.55 22.74
CA SER A 279 10.48 -14.85 22.95
C SER A 279 11.91 -14.84 22.40
N VAL A 280 12.74 -15.71 22.96
CA VAL A 280 14.19 -15.71 22.73
C VAL A 280 14.56 -15.95 21.26
N ASP A 281 13.73 -16.68 20.53
CA ASP A 281 13.88 -16.92 19.09
C ASP A 281 13.80 -15.64 18.27
N SER A 282 13.11 -14.60 18.74
CA SER A 282 13.02 -13.29 18.06
C SER A 282 14.19 -12.36 18.36
N THR A 283 15.14 -12.73 19.23
CA THR A 283 16.27 -11.85 19.61
C THR A 283 17.10 -11.41 18.40
N TYR A 284 17.28 -12.29 17.41
CA TYR A 284 18.04 -12.00 16.18
C TYR A 284 17.37 -10.97 15.26
N LEU A 285 16.08 -10.67 15.46
CA LEU A 285 15.37 -9.62 14.73
C LEU A 285 15.84 -8.22 15.16
N THR A 286 16.33 -8.08 16.39
CA THR A 286 16.73 -6.80 16.98
C THR A 286 17.76 -6.09 16.11
N GLY A 287 17.42 -4.88 15.68
CA GLY A 287 18.32 -4.03 14.87
C GLY A 287 18.41 -4.42 13.40
N LYS A 288 17.72 -5.47 12.94
CA LYS A 288 17.65 -5.78 11.50
C LYS A 288 17.09 -4.58 10.74
N ARG A 289 17.75 -4.25 9.65
CA ARG A 289 17.52 -3.01 8.90
C ARG A 289 16.36 -3.19 7.93
N VAL A 290 15.32 -2.38 8.03
CA VAL A 290 14.12 -2.49 7.19
C VAL A 290 13.88 -1.22 6.38
N PHE A 291 13.55 -1.39 5.10
CA PHE A 291 13.07 -0.34 4.21
C PHE A 291 11.58 -0.50 3.98
N ILE A 292 10.80 0.56 4.13
CA ILE A 292 9.34 0.53 4.13
C ILE A 292 8.80 1.46 3.04
N PHE A 293 7.91 0.96 2.18
CA PHE A 293 7.27 1.73 1.11
C PHE A 293 5.83 1.26 0.83
N GLY A 294 4.92 2.18 0.53
CA GLY A 294 3.52 1.85 0.22
C GLY A 294 2.61 3.06 0.19
N ASP A 295 1.30 2.85 0.32
CA ASP A 295 0.39 3.94 0.71
C ASP A 295 0.77 4.45 2.12
N ALA A 296 0.29 5.66 2.45
CA ALA A 296 0.76 6.34 3.65
C ALA A 296 0.28 5.61 4.91
N THR A 297 -0.96 5.14 4.92
CA THR A 297 -1.55 4.42 6.05
C THR A 297 -0.74 3.18 6.42
N HIS A 298 -0.47 2.29 5.45
CA HIS A 298 0.25 1.06 5.73
C HIS A 298 1.74 1.33 5.99
N ALA A 299 2.37 2.27 5.28
CA ALA A 299 3.79 2.60 5.51
C ALA A 299 4.04 3.17 6.91
N ILE A 300 3.19 4.10 7.38
CA ILE A 300 3.29 4.66 8.74
C ILE A 300 3.04 3.58 9.79
N ALA A 301 2.00 2.75 9.61
CA ALA A 301 1.72 1.66 10.53
C ALA A 301 2.88 0.65 10.58
N ALA A 302 3.44 0.29 9.42
CA ALA A 302 4.57 -0.61 9.33
C ALA A 302 5.83 -0.06 10.01
N ALA A 303 6.12 1.23 9.89
CA ALA A 303 7.25 1.86 10.58
C ALA A 303 7.10 1.76 12.11
N ARG A 304 5.90 1.99 12.63
CA ARG A 304 5.60 1.89 14.06
C ARG A 304 5.73 0.47 14.57
N VAL A 305 5.14 -0.51 13.87
CA VAL A 305 5.22 -1.93 14.26
C VAL A 305 6.66 -2.42 14.16
N ALA A 306 7.36 -2.13 13.06
CA ALA A 306 8.76 -2.52 12.87
C ALA A 306 9.65 -2.03 14.02
N LYS A 307 9.53 -0.74 14.40
CA LYS A 307 10.38 -0.16 15.45
C LYS A 307 9.96 -0.56 16.85
N ALA A 308 8.68 -0.44 17.19
CA ALA A 308 8.19 -0.51 18.56
C ALA A 308 7.72 -1.91 18.97
N GLU A 309 7.30 -2.74 18.01
CA GLU A 309 6.74 -4.07 18.29
C GLU A 309 7.70 -5.19 17.94
N LEU A 310 8.50 -5.06 16.86
CA LEU A 310 9.43 -6.10 16.38
C LEU A 310 10.92 -5.80 16.62
N GLY A 311 11.27 -4.57 17.01
CA GLY A 311 12.67 -4.19 17.31
C GLY A 311 13.57 -3.99 16.08
N PHE A 312 13.01 -3.85 14.88
CA PHE A 312 13.77 -3.50 13.67
C PHE A 312 14.31 -2.07 13.71
N GLN A 313 15.36 -1.83 12.93
CA GLN A 313 15.85 -0.48 12.62
C GLN A 313 15.24 -0.04 11.28
N VAL A 314 14.35 0.96 11.30
CA VAL A 314 13.83 1.56 10.08
C VAL A 314 14.93 2.42 9.44
N VAL A 315 15.38 2.03 8.25
CA VAL A 315 16.46 2.71 7.51
C VAL A 315 15.97 3.44 6.25
N GLY A 316 14.70 3.28 5.91
CA GLY A 316 14.02 4.02 4.85
C GLY A 316 12.51 3.92 5.03
N LEU A 317 11.83 5.04 4.81
CA LEU A 317 10.38 5.14 4.85
C LEU A 317 9.93 6.03 3.70
N GLY A 318 8.97 5.55 2.90
CA GLY A 318 8.42 6.34 1.80
C GLY A 318 6.99 6.00 1.46
N THR A 319 6.40 6.86 0.63
CA THR A 319 5.07 6.64 0.07
C THR A 319 4.94 7.20 -1.33
N TYR A 320 4.07 6.59 -2.13
CA TYR A 320 3.59 7.16 -3.39
C TYR A 320 2.40 8.12 -3.20
N GLY A 321 1.73 8.11 -2.05
CA GLY A 321 0.60 8.96 -1.72
C GLY A 321 1.01 10.39 -1.35
N ARG A 322 1.11 11.28 -2.34
CA ARG A 322 1.56 12.67 -2.14
C ARG A 322 0.63 13.47 -1.21
N GLU A 323 -0.65 13.12 -1.16
CA GLU A 323 -1.68 13.73 -0.30
C GLU A 323 -1.35 13.62 1.20
N PHE A 324 -0.59 12.60 1.60
CA PHE A 324 -0.25 12.28 2.98
C PHE A 324 1.25 12.44 3.26
N ALA A 325 1.96 13.17 2.41
CA ALA A 325 3.40 13.38 2.53
C ALA A 325 3.81 14.02 3.87
N ARG A 326 2.95 14.86 4.45
CA ARG A 326 3.22 15.51 5.73
C ARG A 326 3.27 14.49 6.87
N GLU A 327 2.30 13.59 6.91
CA GLU A 327 2.15 12.53 7.90
C GLU A 327 3.33 11.54 7.81
N VAL A 328 3.72 11.15 6.59
CA VAL A 328 4.87 10.25 6.38
C VAL A 328 6.19 10.92 6.76
N ARG A 329 6.38 12.20 6.45
CA ARG A 329 7.56 12.97 6.90
C ARG A 329 7.64 13.07 8.41
N ALA A 330 6.51 13.28 9.08
CA ALA A 330 6.47 13.35 10.54
C ALA A 330 6.89 12.02 11.16
N GLU A 331 6.41 10.89 10.63
CA GLU A 331 6.82 9.55 11.10
C GLU A 331 8.30 9.29 10.80
N ALA A 332 8.78 9.59 9.59
CA ALA A 332 10.19 9.40 9.19
C ALA A 332 11.16 10.15 10.12
N ALA A 333 10.80 11.38 10.53
CA ALA A 333 11.59 12.17 11.46
C ALA A 333 11.79 11.49 12.82
N LEU A 334 10.80 10.70 13.30
CA LEU A 334 10.93 9.93 14.55
C LEU A 334 12.00 8.83 14.46
N HIS A 335 12.33 8.38 13.25
CA HIS A 335 13.38 7.39 12.99
C HIS A 335 14.70 8.03 12.53
N GLY A 336 14.77 9.36 12.46
CA GLY A 336 15.97 10.09 12.01
C GLY A 336 16.29 9.92 10.53
N ILE A 337 15.27 9.66 9.70
CA ILE A 337 15.41 9.45 8.25
C ILE A 337 14.58 10.47 7.46
N GLU A 338 15.00 10.77 6.24
CA GLU A 338 14.23 11.58 5.30
C GLU A 338 13.16 10.70 4.61
N ALA A 339 11.92 11.19 4.57
CA ALA A 339 10.85 10.47 3.90
C ALA A 339 10.98 10.54 2.38
N LEU A 340 10.89 9.39 1.72
CA LEU A 340 10.85 9.30 0.26
C LEU A 340 9.40 9.47 -0.24
N ILE A 341 9.09 10.64 -0.80
CA ILE A 341 7.78 10.92 -1.41
C ILE A 341 7.94 10.89 -2.93
N CYS A 342 7.69 9.72 -3.55
CA CYS A 342 7.83 9.56 -4.99
C CYS A 342 6.88 8.49 -5.54
N ASP A 343 6.59 8.59 -6.83
CA ASP A 343 5.81 7.61 -7.58
C ASP A 343 6.59 6.99 -8.74
N ASP A 344 7.91 7.26 -8.81
CA ASP A 344 8.84 6.61 -9.72
C ASP A 344 9.54 5.44 -9.04
N TYR A 345 9.31 4.23 -9.55
CA TYR A 345 9.88 3.01 -9.00
C TYR A 345 11.42 2.95 -9.11
N LEU A 346 12.03 3.70 -10.04
CA LEU A 346 13.49 3.77 -10.17
C LEU A 346 14.12 4.53 -9.01
N ASP A 347 13.47 5.61 -8.57
CA ASP A 347 13.90 6.36 -7.39
C ASP A 347 13.74 5.53 -6.11
N VAL A 348 12.66 4.74 -6.01
CA VAL A 348 12.47 3.77 -4.91
C VAL A 348 13.57 2.70 -4.93
N GLU A 349 13.88 2.14 -6.09
CA GLU A 349 14.97 1.16 -6.23
C GLU A 349 16.32 1.74 -5.81
N ALA A 350 16.65 2.97 -6.26
CA ALA A 350 17.88 3.65 -5.88
C ALA A 350 17.94 3.92 -4.37
N ALA A 351 16.84 4.34 -3.75
CA ALA A 351 16.76 4.55 -2.31
C ALA A 351 16.93 3.25 -1.51
N ILE A 352 16.34 2.14 -1.97
CA ILE A 352 16.53 0.81 -1.36
C ILE A 352 18.01 0.40 -1.43
N GLN A 353 18.65 0.56 -2.59
CA GLN A 353 20.07 0.24 -2.75
C GLN A 353 20.96 1.09 -1.84
N ALA A 354 20.70 2.40 -1.78
CA ALA A 354 21.46 3.34 -0.94
C ALA A 354 21.30 3.06 0.55
N ALA A 355 20.09 2.70 0.99
CA ALA A 355 19.83 2.33 2.37
C ALA A 355 20.48 0.98 2.74
N GLY A 356 20.56 0.04 1.80
CA GLY A 356 21.11 -1.31 2.01
C GLY A 356 20.40 -2.07 3.14
N PRO A 357 19.07 -2.27 3.09
CA PRO A 357 18.31 -2.97 4.12
C PRO A 357 18.53 -4.48 4.08
N GLU A 358 18.11 -5.16 5.14
CA GLU A 358 18.03 -6.63 5.25
C GLU A 358 16.61 -7.15 4.94
N LEU A 359 15.60 -6.28 5.00
CA LEU A 359 14.20 -6.59 4.68
C LEU A 359 13.56 -5.40 3.97
N VAL A 360 12.75 -5.69 2.94
CA VAL A 360 11.89 -4.70 2.30
C VAL A 360 10.41 -5.01 2.61
N LEU A 361 9.73 -4.07 3.25
CA LEU A 361 8.28 -4.11 3.46
C LEU A 361 7.64 -3.14 2.47
N GLY A 362 7.03 -3.66 1.42
CA GLY A 362 6.72 -2.87 0.24
C GLY A 362 5.40 -3.21 -0.45
N THR A 363 5.29 -2.77 -1.70
CA THR A 363 4.21 -3.16 -2.61
C THR A 363 4.65 -4.35 -3.48
N GLN A 364 3.81 -4.75 -4.43
CA GLN A 364 4.22 -5.73 -5.45
C GLN A 364 5.45 -5.27 -6.25
N MET A 365 5.68 -3.95 -6.41
CA MET A 365 6.86 -3.45 -7.13
C MET A 365 8.14 -3.64 -6.35
N GLU A 366 8.10 -3.37 -5.04
CA GLU A 366 9.25 -3.60 -4.17
C GLU A 366 9.60 -5.08 -4.09
N ARG A 367 8.64 -6.00 -4.27
CA ARG A 367 8.93 -7.43 -4.44
C ARG A 367 9.76 -7.72 -5.69
N HIS A 368 9.49 -7.04 -6.80
CA HIS A 368 10.30 -7.14 -8.02
C HIS A 368 11.70 -6.55 -7.83
N ILE A 369 11.81 -5.40 -7.15
CA ILE A 369 13.09 -4.77 -6.80
C ILE A 369 13.91 -5.69 -5.88
N ALA A 370 13.32 -6.14 -4.77
CA ALA A 370 13.97 -7.00 -3.79
C ALA A 370 14.45 -8.31 -4.40
N LYS A 371 13.65 -8.94 -5.28
CA LYS A 371 14.08 -10.13 -6.04
C LYS A 371 15.35 -9.88 -6.87
N ARG A 372 15.44 -8.71 -7.51
CA ARG A 372 16.61 -8.32 -8.33
C ARG A 372 17.85 -8.08 -7.46
N LEU A 373 17.64 -7.49 -6.28
CA LEU A 373 18.70 -7.19 -5.32
C LEU A 373 19.07 -8.37 -4.41
N GLY A 374 18.33 -9.48 -4.47
CA GLY A 374 18.53 -10.63 -3.59
C GLY A 374 18.15 -10.35 -2.13
N LEU A 375 17.15 -9.50 -1.91
CA LEU A 375 16.69 -9.09 -0.59
C LEU A 375 15.39 -9.82 -0.20
N PRO A 376 15.22 -10.20 1.09
CA PRO A 376 13.93 -10.57 1.66
C PRO A 376 12.88 -9.48 1.47
N CYS A 377 11.63 -9.87 1.16
CA CYS A 377 10.53 -8.94 0.97
C CYS A 377 9.19 -9.50 1.43
N ALA A 378 8.38 -8.63 2.04
CA ALA A 378 6.95 -8.86 2.28
C ALA A 378 6.12 -7.70 1.73
N VAL A 379 4.92 -8.03 1.22
CA VAL A 379 3.96 -7.04 0.72
C VAL A 379 3.11 -6.53 1.89
N ILE A 380 3.04 -5.22 2.06
CA ILE A 380 2.29 -4.53 3.14
C ILE A 380 1.22 -3.58 2.61
N SER A 381 1.19 -3.31 1.30
CA SER A 381 0.37 -2.26 0.70
C SER A 381 0.03 -2.60 -0.76
N ALA A 382 -1.08 -2.05 -1.25
CA ALA A 382 -1.33 -1.91 -2.68
C ALA A 382 -0.21 -1.08 -3.36
N PRO A 383 0.02 -1.20 -4.68
CA PRO A 383 -0.61 -2.15 -5.60
C PRO A 383 -0.15 -3.59 -5.33
N ILE A 384 -1.08 -4.53 -5.52
CA ILE A 384 -0.91 -5.95 -5.24
C ILE A 384 -1.36 -6.83 -6.40
N HIS A 385 -1.04 -8.12 -6.33
CA HIS A 385 -1.54 -9.13 -7.26
C HIS A 385 -2.37 -10.19 -6.53
N VAL A 386 -2.93 -11.15 -7.27
CA VAL A 386 -3.85 -12.21 -6.79
C VAL A 386 -3.39 -12.98 -5.54
N GLN A 387 -2.09 -13.04 -5.25
CA GLN A 387 -1.57 -13.74 -4.07
C GLN A 387 -1.96 -13.04 -2.77
N ASP A 388 -2.16 -11.72 -2.82
CA ASP A 388 -2.53 -10.88 -1.68
C ASP A 388 -4.05 -10.73 -1.52
N PHE A 389 -4.84 -11.46 -2.33
CA PHE A 389 -6.26 -11.75 -2.12
C PHE A 389 -6.45 -13.23 -1.73
N PRO A 390 -6.01 -13.64 -0.53
CA PRO A 390 -6.04 -15.04 -0.15
C PRO A 390 -7.46 -15.52 0.21
N ALA A 391 -7.66 -16.83 0.12
CA ALA A 391 -8.88 -17.48 0.59
C ALA A 391 -8.96 -17.57 2.12
N ARG A 392 -7.80 -17.68 2.80
CA ARG A 392 -7.74 -17.70 4.27
C ARG A 392 -8.04 -16.33 4.86
N TYR A 393 -8.43 -16.32 6.13
CA TYR A 393 -8.51 -15.10 6.93
C TYR A 393 -7.11 -14.49 7.13
N SER A 394 -6.95 -13.22 6.78
CA SER A 394 -5.65 -12.54 6.64
C SER A 394 -5.69 -11.02 6.90
N PRO A 395 -6.30 -10.55 8.00
CA PRO A 395 -6.35 -9.13 8.30
C PRO A 395 -4.94 -8.53 8.49
N GLN A 396 -4.83 -7.21 8.36
CA GLN A 396 -3.71 -6.40 8.84
C GLN A 396 -4.10 -5.59 10.08
N MET A 397 -5.39 -5.29 10.22
CA MET A 397 -5.95 -4.58 11.35
C MET A 397 -6.24 -5.50 12.54
N GLY A 398 -6.32 -4.90 13.72
CA GLY A 398 -6.71 -5.58 14.95
C GLY A 398 -5.67 -6.54 15.52
N PHE A 399 -6.11 -7.35 16.48
CA PHE A 399 -5.21 -8.22 17.24
C PHE A 399 -4.80 -9.46 16.44
N GLU A 400 -5.70 -10.00 15.62
CA GLU A 400 -5.32 -11.06 14.67
C GLU A 400 -4.47 -10.52 13.53
N GLY A 401 -4.73 -9.28 13.08
CA GLY A 401 -3.86 -8.62 12.11
C GLY A 401 -2.41 -8.58 12.56
N ALA A 402 -2.14 -8.23 13.83
CA ALA A 402 -0.80 -8.27 14.38
C ALA A 402 -0.14 -9.67 14.33
N ASN A 403 -0.91 -10.77 14.49
CA ASN A 403 -0.38 -12.12 14.31
C ASN A 403 0.02 -12.37 12.86
N VAL A 404 -0.83 -11.97 11.91
CA VAL A 404 -0.56 -12.07 10.47
C VAL A 404 0.66 -11.24 10.08
N LEU A 405 0.82 -10.03 10.64
CA LEU A 405 1.98 -9.18 10.41
C LEU A 405 3.27 -9.86 10.86
N PHE A 406 3.30 -10.40 12.09
CA PHE A 406 4.46 -11.10 12.62
C PHE A 406 4.90 -12.24 11.70
N ASP A 407 3.98 -13.16 11.38
CA ASP A 407 4.28 -14.30 10.51
C ASP A 407 4.75 -13.85 9.12
N THR A 408 4.07 -12.86 8.54
CA THR A 408 4.33 -12.42 7.16
C THR A 408 5.66 -11.68 7.02
N TRP A 409 6.06 -10.87 8.01
CA TRP A 409 7.26 -10.04 7.92
C TRP A 409 8.51 -10.79 8.36
N VAL A 410 8.38 -11.76 9.26
CA VAL A 410 9.50 -12.59 9.73
C VAL A 410 9.79 -13.73 8.76
N HIS A 411 8.78 -14.32 8.12
CA HIS A 411 8.95 -15.49 7.24
C HIS A 411 9.99 -15.32 6.10
N PRO A 412 10.13 -14.16 5.43
CA PRO A 412 11.14 -13.97 4.38
C PRO A 412 12.58 -13.94 4.89
N LEU A 413 12.79 -13.65 6.18
CA LEU A 413 14.12 -13.57 6.78
C LEU A 413 14.73 -14.96 6.93
N MET A 414 16.06 -15.00 6.89
CA MET A 414 16.81 -16.20 7.24
C MET A 414 16.57 -16.56 8.71
N MET A 415 16.37 -17.84 9.02
CA MET A 415 16.10 -18.27 10.39
C MET A 415 17.38 -18.17 11.25
N GLY A 416 17.24 -17.84 12.54
CA GLY A 416 18.39 -17.48 13.39
C GLY A 416 19.51 -18.53 13.47
N LEU A 417 19.18 -19.82 13.48
CA LEU A 417 20.21 -20.88 13.46
C LEU A 417 20.96 -20.92 12.13
N GLU A 418 20.24 -20.84 11.01
CA GLU A 418 20.82 -20.82 9.67
C GLU A 418 21.72 -19.58 9.48
N GLU A 419 21.29 -18.43 9.99
CA GLU A 419 22.08 -17.19 9.97
C GLU A 419 23.39 -17.35 10.74
N HIS A 420 23.35 -17.98 11.93
CA HIS A 420 24.54 -18.23 12.72
C HIS A 420 25.49 -19.24 12.06
N LEU A 421 24.94 -20.31 11.49
CA LEU A 421 25.72 -21.36 10.82
C LEU A 421 26.41 -20.83 9.55
N LEU A 422 25.75 -20.01 8.74
CA LEU A 422 26.40 -19.35 7.58
C LEU A 422 27.51 -18.38 8.00
N GLY A 423 27.41 -17.80 9.20
CA GLY A 423 28.49 -17.04 9.82
C GLY A 423 29.74 -17.90 10.09
N MET A 424 29.55 -19.14 10.54
CA MET A 424 30.60 -20.06 11.01
C MET A 424 31.15 -21.00 9.93
N PHE A 425 30.30 -21.53 9.06
CA PHE A 425 30.58 -22.61 8.12
C PHE A 425 30.19 -22.19 6.69
N ARG A 426 31.11 -21.55 5.98
CA ARG A 426 30.85 -20.94 4.65
C ARG A 426 31.17 -21.82 3.45
N GLU A 427 31.87 -22.92 3.69
CA GLU A 427 32.34 -23.82 2.63
C GLU A 427 31.35 -24.97 2.39
N ASP A 428 30.16 -24.91 2.99
CA ASP A 428 29.13 -25.93 2.78
C ASP A 428 28.50 -25.78 1.37
N PRO A 429 28.51 -26.85 0.56
CA PRO A 429 27.98 -26.81 -0.81
C PRO A 429 26.45 -26.68 -0.86
N GLU A 430 25.74 -27.04 0.21
CA GLU A 430 24.28 -27.01 0.32
C GLU A 430 23.80 -25.75 1.08
N PHE A 431 24.42 -25.44 2.22
CA PHE A 431 24.14 -24.26 3.05
C PHE A 431 25.13 -23.13 2.74
N ASN A 432 24.82 -22.33 1.73
CA ASN A 432 25.64 -21.18 1.33
C ASN A 432 24.83 -19.88 1.26
N ASP A 433 25.55 -18.76 1.13
CA ASP A 433 25.07 -17.36 1.12
C ASP A 433 23.97 -17.00 0.07
N ARG A 434 23.30 -17.96 -0.57
CA ARG A 434 22.47 -17.74 -1.76
C ARG A 434 20.96 -17.75 -1.50
N ALA A 435 20.45 -18.55 -0.57
CA ALA A 435 19.00 -18.62 -0.30
C ALA A 435 18.69 -19.27 1.06
N PRO A 436 17.67 -18.78 1.81
CA PRO A 436 17.22 -19.43 3.03
C PRO A 436 16.63 -20.82 2.77
N SER A 437 17.10 -21.82 3.51
CA SER A 437 16.75 -23.23 3.35
C SER A 437 15.26 -23.51 3.56
N HIS A 438 14.61 -22.79 4.49
CA HIS A 438 13.19 -22.97 4.82
C HIS A 438 12.24 -22.53 3.69
N LEU A 439 12.74 -21.79 2.70
CA LEU A 439 11.99 -21.40 1.51
C LEU A 439 12.07 -22.46 0.39
N GLY A 440 12.85 -23.54 0.58
CA GLY A 440 12.94 -24.67 -0.35
C GLY A 440 13.60 -24.37 -1.69
N GLY A 441 14.24 -23.20 -1.84
CA GLY A 441 14.90 -22.80 -3.07
C GLY A 441 16.24 -23.50 -3.25
N LYS A 442 16.32 -24.51 -4.13
CA LYS A 442 17.62 -25.01 -4.60
C LYS A 442 18.35 -23.90 -5.37
N ALA A 443 19.63 -23.69 -5.05
CA ALA A 443 20.47 -22.78 -5.81
C ALA A 443 20.41 -23.14 -7.31
N PRO A 444 20.16 -22.18 -8.23
CA PRO A 444 20.34 -22.47 -9.64
C PRO A 444 21.79 -22.92 -9.87
N ALA A 445 21.96 -24.04 -10.57
CA ALA A 445 23.27 -24.48 -11.03
C ALA A 445 23.93 -23.34 -11.81
N LYS A 446 25.24 -23.16 -11.63
CA LYS A 446 26.03 -22.20 -12.43
C LYS A 446 25.64 -22.38 -13.91
N ALA A 447 24.94 -21.41 -14.49
CA ALA A 447 24.89 -21.31 -15.94
C ALA A 447 26.35 -21.10 -16.38
N SER A 448 26.90 -22.09 -17.09
CA SER A 448 28.16 -21.93 -17.79
C SER A 448 28.06 -20.70 -18.66
N ALA A 449 28.98 -19.75 -18.47
CA ALA A 449 29.07 -18.56 -19.31
C ALA A 449 29.08 -18.99 -20.79
N PRO A 450 28.26 -18.38 -21.68
CA PRO A 450 28.42 -18.58 -23.10
C PRO A 450 29.83 -18.12 -23.52
N PRO A 451 30.48 -18.80 -24.48
CA PRO A 451 31.85 -18.50 -24.87
C PRO A 451 31.97 -17.06 -25.37
N ALA A 452 32.97 -16.35 -24.85
CA ALA A 452 33.30 -15.00 -25.26
C ALA A 452 33.64 -14.99 -26.77
N ILE A 453 32.87 -14.26 -27.55
CA ILE A 453 33.25 -13.88 -28.91
C ILE A 453 34.38 -12.87 -28.78
N ALA A 454 35.57 -13.25 -29.25
CA ALA A 454 36.73 -12.39 -29.30
C ALA A 454 36.52 -11.29 -30.35
N THR A 455 36.46 -10.04 -29.91
CA THR A 455 36.66 -8.86 -30.77
C THR A 455 38.04 -8.26 -30.49
N ALA A 456 38.81 -8.07 -31.55
CA ALA A 456 40.18 -7.59 -31.53
C ALA A 456 40.27 -6.12 -31.05
N PRO A 457 41.41 -5.71 -30.43
CA PRO A 457 41.56 -4.36 -29.91
C PRO A 457 41.86 -3.37 -31.03
N VAL A 458 41.13 -2.25 -31.04
CA VAL A 458 41.48 -1.06 -31.82
C VAL A 458 42.11 -0.07 -30.86
N THR A 459 43.38 0.27 -31.09
CA THR A 459 44.13 1.30 -30.36
C THR A 459 43.61 2.68 -30.72
N ALA A 460 43.15 3.45 -29.73
CA ALA A 460 42.94 4.89 -29.85
C ALA A 460 43.51 5.60 -28.63
N ALA A 461 44.26 6.66 -28.91
CA ALA A 461 45.16 7.35 -28.01
C ALA A 461 44.47 8.16 -26.91
N THR A 462 45.21 8.30 -25.83
CA THR A 462 44.96 9.01 -24.58
C THR A 462 44.69 10.50 -24.77
N LEU A 463 43.58 10.99 -24.22
CA LEU A 463 43.41 12.38 -23.78
C LEU A 463 42.71 12.37 -22.42
N ALA A 464 43.41 12.89 -21.40
CA ALA A 464 42.96 12.96 -20.02
C ALA A 464 41.93 14.10 -19.82
N PRO A 465 40.80 13.85 -19.14
CA PRO A 465 39.98 14.89 -18.53
C PRO A 465 40.26 15.03 -17.01
N PRO A 466 39.80 16.13 -16.38
CA PRO A 466 40.26 16.55 -15.06
C PRO A 466 39.70 15.67 -13.93
N SER A 467 40.45 15.65 -12.83
CA SER A 467 40.25 14.90 -11.59
C SER A 467 38.80 14.84 -11.08
N ALA A 468 38.17 13.69 -11.27
CA ALA A 468 37.04 13.24 -10.47
C ALA A 468 37.52 12.86 -9.05
N PRO A 469 36.65 12.92 -8.01
CA PRO A 469 37.01 12.44 -6.68
C PRO A 469 37.45 10.97 -6.78
N THR A 470 38.65 10.67 -6.29
CA THR A 470 39.27 9.34 -6.32
C THR A 470 38.40 8.34 -5.58
N THR A 471 37.68 7.50 -6.31
CA THR A 471 37.02 6.34 -5.73
C THR A 471 38.09 5.41 -5.15
N PRO A 472 38.06 5.08 -3.85
CA PRO A 472 39.09 4.26 -3.23
C PRO A 472 39.09 2.85 -3.83
N THR A 473 40.28 2.31 -4.09
CA THR A 473 40.44 0.99 -4.72
C THR A 473 40.48 -0.10 -3.65
N TRP A 474 39.86 -1.26 -3.86
CA TRP A 474 39.93 -2.38 -2.91
C TRP A 474 41.18 -3.24 -3.15
N ALA A 475 41.94 -3.54 -2.09
CA ALA A 475 42.97 -4.57 -2.15
C ALA A 475 42.32 -5.97 -2.26
N THR A 476 42.96 -6.89 -2.98
CA THR A 476 42.43 -8.26 -3.18
C THR A 476 42.18 -9.00 -1.86
N GLU A 477 43.03 -8.77 -0.85
CA GLU A 477 42.87 -9.33 0.49
C GLU A 477 41.68 -8.73 1.23
N ALA A 478 41.44 -7.42 1.08
CA ALA A 478 40.28 -6.74 1.64
C ALA A 478 38.96 -7.20 0.98
N GLU A 479 38.96 -7.49 -0.32
CA GLU A 479 37.79 -8.07 -0.99
C GLU A 479 37.50 -9.50 -0.50
N LYS A 480 38.54 -10.30 -0.27
CA LYS A 480 38.40 -11.63 0.34
C LYS A 480 37.84 -11.53 1.76
N GLU A 481 38.31 -10.55 2.53
CA GLU A 481 37.81 -10.28 3.89
C GLU A 481 36.37 -9.75 3.88
N LEU A 482 36.00 -8.90 2.94
CA LEU A 482 34.62 -8.42 2.77
C LEU A 482 33.66 -9.58 2.46
N LYS A 483 34.10 -10.56 1.65
CA LYS A 483 33.33 -11.79 1.40
C LYS A 483 33.11 -12.63 2.65
N LYS A 484 33.91 -12.41 3.71
CA LYS A 484 33.68 -13.02 5.03
C LYS A 484 32.56 -12.34 5.83
N ILE A 485 31.91 -11.31 5.31
CA ILE A 485 30.76 -10.69 5.96
C ILE A 485 29.49 -11.35 5.40
N PRO A 486 28.51 -11.76 6.24
CA PRO A 486 27.26 -12.37 5.78
C PRO A 486 26.57 -11.51 4.71
N PHE A 487 25.97 -12.13 3.68
CA PHE A 487 25.58 -11.43 2.44
C PHE A 487 24.66 -10.21 2.70
N PHE A 488 23.73 -10.34 3.63
CA PHE A 488 22.70 -9.33 3.93
C PHE A 488 23.25 -8.06 4.60
N VAL A 489 24.39 -8.14 5.30
CA VAL A 489 25.11 -6.97 5.86
C VAL A 489 26.33 -6.55 5.03
N ARG A 490 26.76 -7.37 4.06
CA ARG A 490 27.95 -7.16 3.23
C ARG A 490 27.90 -5.86 2.42
N GLY A 491 26.74 -5.54 1.84
CA GLY A 491 26.54 -4.30 1.07
C GLY A 491 26.86 -3.07 1.91
N LYS A 492 26.30 -3.00 3.13
CA LYS A 492 26.56 -1.91 4.07
C LYS A 492 28.00 -1.87 4.56
N ALA A 493 28.59 -3.02 4.87
CA ALA A 493 30.00 -3.07 5.27
C ALA A 493 30.92 -2.51 4.18
N ARG A 494 30.63 -2.81 2.90
CA ARG A 494 31.32 -2.23 1.76
C ARG A 494 31.16 -0.71 1.73
N THR A 495 29.92 -0.22 1.74
CA THR A 495 29.63 1.23 1.68
C THR A 495 30.25 1.99 2.84
N ASN A 496 30.13 1.48 4.08
CA ASN A 496 30.75 2.10 5.26
C ASN A 496 32.27 2.17 5.13
N THR A 497 32.91 1.12 4.61
CA THR A 497 34.36 1.10 4.37
C THR A 497 34.77 2.10 3.29
N GLU A 498 34.00 2.19 2.21
CA GLU A 498 34.23 3.16 1.13
C GLU A 498 33.99 4.61 1.59
N THR A 499 33.03 4.85 2.47
CA THR A 499 32.80 6.15 3.11
C THR A 499 33.93 6.51 4.06
N PHE A 500 34.33 5.59 4.94
CA PHE A 500 35.47 5.77 5.86
C PHE A 500 36.78 6.08 5.13
N ALA A 501 37.05 5.36 4.04
CA ALA A 501 38.22 5.58 3.21
C ALA A 501 38.19 6.96 2.56
N ARG A 502 37.02 7.41 2.07
CA ARG A 502 36.86 8.77 1.52
C ARG A 502 37.06 9.85 2.57
N GLU A 503 36.47 9.71 3.75
CA GLU A 503 36.59 10.68 4.85
C GLU A 503 38.04 10.84 5.32
N ARG A 504 38.84 9.78 5.24
CA ARG A 504 40.26 9.78 5.61
C ARG A 504 41.23 9.92 4.44
N ALA A 505 40.71 10.22 3.24
CA ALA A 505 41.48 10.32 2.00
C ALA A 505 42.41 9.12 1.74
N LEU A 506 41.97 7.92 2.09
CA LEU A 506 42.70 6.67 1.86
C LEU A 506 42.46 6.19 0.42
N PRO A 507 43.49 6.12 -0.44
CA PRO A 507 43.33 5.72 -1.85
C PRO A 507 43.14 4.21 -2.04
N LEU A 508 43.55 3.40 -1.05
CA LEU A 508 43.48 1.94 -1.07
C LEU A 508 42.78 1.44 0.20
N ILE A 509 41.73 0.64 0.03
CA ILE A 509 41.03 -0.07 1.12
C ILE A 509 41.76 -1.38 1.39
N THR A 510 42.40 -1.47 2.55
CA THR A 510 43.05 -2.68 3.06
C THR A 510 42.14 -3.43 4.04
N VAL A 511 42.58 -4.60 4.47
CA VAL A 511 41.90 -5.36 5.55
C VAL A 511 41.82 -4.52 6.83
N GLU A 512 42.88 -3.77 7.15
CA GLU A 512 42.89 -2.85 8.29
C GLU A 512 41.85 -1.73 8.13
N THR A 513 41.74 -1.13 6.94
CA THR A 513 40.71 -0.12 6.66
C THR A 513 39.28 -0.65 6.87
N LEU A 514 39.03 -1.90 6.49
CA LEU A 514 37.74 -2.58 6.71
C LEU A 514 37.43 -2.76 8.21
N TYR A 515 38.42 -3.18 9.01
CA TYR A 515 38.27 -3.34 10.46
C TYR A 515 38.12 -1.99 11.19
N ASP A 516 38.89 -0.97 10.77
CA ASP A 516 38.79 0.39 11.30
C ASP A 516 37.42 1.01 11.00
N ALA A 517 36.90 0.82 9.79
CA ALA A 517 35.56 1.25 9.42
C ALA A 517 34.49 0.55 10.26
N LYS A 518 34.64 -0.76 10.51
CA LYS A 518 33.73 -1.51 11.40
C LYS A 518 33.76 -0.94 12.82
N ALA A 519 34.93 -0.62 13.37
CA ALA A 519 35.05 -0.02 14.70
C ALA A 519 34.49 1.41 14.76
N HIS A 520 34.57 2.15 13.66
CA HIS A 520 34.06 3.52 13.55
C HIS A 520 32.52 3.57 13.48
N PHE A 521 31.90 2.71 12.67
CA PHE A 521 30.44 2.67 12.46
C PHE A 521 29.70 1.66 13.34
N GLY A 522 30.40 0.82 14.09
CA GLY A 522 29.83 -0.21 14.98
C GLY A 522 29.56 0.26 16.41
N ARG A 523 29.49 1.57 16.65
CA ARG A 523 29.11 2.18 17.94
C ARG A 523 27.63 2.52 18.00
#